data_AF-A0A8S2FFM3-F1
#
_entry.id   AF-A0A8S2FFM3-F1
#
_cell.length_a   1.000
_cell.length_b   1.000
_cell.length_c   1.000
_cell.angle_alpha   90.00
_cell.angle_beta   90.00
_cell.angle_gamma   90.00
#
_symmetry.space_group_name_H-M   'P 1'
#
loop_
_entity.id
_entity.type
_entity.pdbx_description
1 polymer ?
#
loop_
_entity_poly.entity_id
_entity_poly.type
_entity_poly.pdbx_seq_one_letter_code
_entity_poly.pdbx_strand_id
1 'polypeptide(L)'
;MLLLTVCYTTQPTQQQERKKQKKSIQDGEVVELSAMKFLLILLSIIPAALSQCGSSQTMLNEGAKLCCYYDTTGIPTIGYGFNLNGTDASSTLSQYGLTLANVLNDCKKSTSKSCLTQAQIEAIFNSKSYPEATTCVNSFVSGLSAQVQAALIDVAFAGCATLNQFVKMKADLQNKDYTGAANELKNSAWCVQVKQTRCSSDAACILSGGSGSQLQYNLYFEGQLSS
;
A
#
# COMPACT_ATOMS: atom_id res chain seq x y z
N MET A 1 78.25 -22.73 37.74
CA MET A 1 79.72 -22.67 37.74
C MET A 1 80.17 -22.87 36.31
N LEU A 2 80.90 -21.90 35.74
CA LEU A 2 81.28 -21.79 34.32
C LEU A 2 80.06 -21.66 33.36
N LEU A 3 80.02 -20.80 32.34
CA LEU A 3 80.96 -20.51 31.22
C LEU A 3 81.10 -21.68 30.24
N LEU A 4 81.22 -21.52 28.91
CA LEU A 4 80.86 -20.48 27.90
C LEU A 4 81.35 -21.05 26.53
N THR A 5 81.37 -20.25 25.45
CA THR A 5 82.09 -20.52 24.17
C THR A 5 81.45 -21.62 23.29
N VAL A 6 80.93 -21.43 22.07
CA VAL A 6 81.27 -20.59 20.89
C VAL A 6 82.43 -21.13 20.03
N CYS A 7 82.11 -21.62 18.82
CA CYS A 7 82.67 -21.27 17.49
C CYS A 7 82.09 -22.24 16.42
N TYR A 8 81.62 -21.81 15.24
CA TYR A 8 82.36 -21.46 14.01
C TYR A 8 83.27 -22.59 13.48
N THR A 9 83.32 -22.94 12.18
CA THR A 9 82.78 -22.33 10.93
C THR A 9 81.68 -23.23 10.28
N THR A 10 81.37 -23.41 8.97
CA THR A 10 81.95 -23.06 7.64
C THR A 10 80.89 -23.11 6.50
N GLN A 11 81.28 -22.68 5.30
CA GLN A 11 80.63 -22.84 3.97
C GLN A 11 81.76 -23.17 2.94
N PRO A 12 81.54 -23.81 1.76
CA PRO A 12 80.66 -23.37 0.64
C PRO A 12 79.87 -24.54 -0.04
N THR A 13 79.00 -24.39 -1.05
CA THR A 13 79.08 -23.69 -2.36
C THR A 13 77.69 -23.25 -2.85
N GLN A 14 77.49 -22.07 -3.44
CA GLN A 14 77.89 -21.68 -4.80
C GLN A 14 77.34 -22.52 -5.97
N GLN A 15 76.24 -23.27 -5.77
CA GLN A 15 75.33 -23.54 -6.90
C GLN A 15 74.44 -22.33 -7.22
N GLN A 16 74.92 -21.53 -8.17
CA GLN A 16 74.13 -20.90 -9.24
C GLN A 16 73.04 -19.91 -8.80
N GLU A 17 73.47 -18.67 -8.58
CA GLU A 17 72.65 -17.54 -8.12
C GLU A 17 71.54 -17.06 -9.09
N ARG A 18 71.35 -17.71 -10.24
CA ARG A 18 70.37 -17.32 -11.28
C ARG A 18 68.90 -17.43 -10.87
N LYS A 19 68.59 -18.04 -9.71
CA LYS A 19 67.23 -18.01 -9.13
C LYS A 19 66.94 -16.77 -8.26
N LYS A 20 67.95 -15.95 -7.91
CA LYS A 20 67.75 -14.73 -7.08
C LYS A 20 66.96 -13.61 -7.78
N GLN A 21 66.83 -13.61 -9.11
CA GLN A 21 66.06 -12.58 -9.85
C GLN A 21 64.58 -12.90 -10.09
N LYS A 22 64.01 -13.90 -9.38
CA LYS A 22 62.57 -13.95 -9.06
C LYS A 22 62.30 -13.74 -7.56
N LYS A 23 63.23 -13.11 -6.82
CA LYS A 23 63.01 -12.66 -5.44
C LYS A 23 62.73 -11.14 -5.38
N SER A 24 61.62 -10.75 -5.99
CA SER A 24 60.97 -9.45 -5.81
C SER A 24 59.51 -9.62 -6.23
N ILE A 25 58.57 -9.05 -5.47
CA ILE A 25 57.11 -9.29 -5.56
C ILE A 25 56.72 -10.75 -5.24
N GLN A 26 56.00 -11.08 -4.17
CA GLN A 26 55.81 -10.45 -2.85
C GLN A 26 55.12 -11.50 -1.97
N ASP A 27 55.84 -12.13 -1.03
CA ASP A 27 55.19 -12.92 0.02
C ASP A 27 54.62 -11.93 1.05
N GLY A 28 53.30 -11.94 1.27
CA GLY A 28 52.62 -10.95 2.12
C GLY A 28 51.32 -11.47 2.73
N GLU A 29 51.23 -11.35 4.07
CA GLU A 29 50.04 -11.40 4.93
C GLU A 29 48.94 -12.44 4.65
N VAL A 30 49.04 -13.54 5.39
CA VAL A 30 47.87 -14.13 6.08
C VAL A 30 47.82 -13.62 7.53
N VAL A 31 46.64 -13.71 8.15
CA VAL A 31 46.34 -13.38 9.58
C VAL A 31 46.15 -11.88 9.88
N GLU A 32 45.22 -11.24 9.17
CA GLU A 32 44.60 -9.95 9.57
C GLU A 32 43.41 -10.19 10.54
N LEU A 33 43.08 -9.18 11.37
CA LEU A 33 42.32 -9.34 12.62
C LEU A 33 40.86 -9.80 12.48
N SER A 34 40.58 -11.06 12.85
CA SER A 34 39.22 -11.58 13.04
C SER A 34 38.57 -11.11 14.36
N ALA A 35 38.48 -9.78 14.58
CA ALA A 35 38.02 -9.20 15.85
C ALA A 35 37.10 -7.96 15.76
N MET A 36 36.75 -7.44 14.57
CA MET A 36 35.86 -6.26 14.42
C MET A 36 34.82 -6.41 13.30
N LYS A 37 33.89 -7.36 13.46
CA LYS A 37 32.69 -7.51 12.59
C LYS A 37 31.37 -7.61 13.37
N PHE A 38 31.26 -6.90 14.49
CA PHE A 38 30.07 -6.93 15.37
C PHE A 38 29.61 -5.54 15.85
N LEU A 39 29.64 -4.52 14.99
CA LEU A 39 28.94 -3.25 15.24
C LEU A 39 28.44 -2.55 13.96
N LEU A 40 27.62 -3.24 13.17
CA LEU A 40 26.73 -2.64 12.16
C LEU A 40 25.31 -3.19 12.31
N ILE A 41 24.74 -2.90 13.48
CA ILE A 41 23.29 -2.85 13.72
C ILE A 41 22.97 -1.35 13.89
N LEU A 42 21.80 -0.91 13.42
CA LEU A 42 21.44 0.49 13.06
C LEU A 42 21.92 0.86 11.63
N LEU A 43 21.08 1.25 10.68
CA LEU A 43 19.61 1.23 10.63
C LEU A 43 19.19 0.34 9.45
N SER A 44 18.47 -0.75 9.72
CA SER A 44 17.49 -1.25 8.76
C SER A 44 16.35 -0.23 8.72
N ILE A 45 16.44 0.75 7.82
CA ILE A 45 15.30 1.61 7.47
C ILE A 45 14.29 0.70 6.78
N ILE A 46 13.46 0.02 7.57
CA ILE A 46 12.19 -0.50 7.09
C ILE A 46 11.43 0.75 6.64
N PRO A 47 11.09 0.90 5.36
CA PRO A 47 10.07 1.87 4.99
C PRO A 47 8.80 1.35 5.69
N ALA A 48 8.43 1.98 6.81
CA ALA A 48 7.07 1.87 7.32
C ALA A 48 6.19 2.31 6.14
N ALA A 49 5.51 1.34 5.52
CA ALA A 49 4.69 1.59 4.35
C ALA A 49 3.62 2.58 4.79
N LEU A 50 3.79 3.85 4.41
CA LEU A 50 2.88 4.92 4.76
C LEU A 50 1.52 4.53 4.20
N SER A 51 0.60 4.14 5.09
CA SER A 51 -0.76 3.77 4.70
C SER A 51 -1.36 5.00 4.04
N GLN A 52 -1.54 4.95 2.71
CA GLN A 52 -1.86 6.12 1.89
C GLN A 52 -3.35 6.46 1.99
N CYS A 53 -3.79 6.80 3.21
CA CYS A 53 -5.18 6.98 3.58
C CYS A 53 -5.84 8.07 2.70
N GLY A 54 -6.62 7.65 1.71
CA GLY A 54 -7.24 8.55 0.74
C GLY A 54 -7.85 7.80 -0.45
N SER A 55 -8.40 8.56 -1.39
CA SER A 55 -9.04 8.06 -2.62
C SER A 55 -8.17 7.09 -3.42
N SER A 56 -6.85 7.32 -3.50
CA SER A 56 -5.92 6.42 -4.19
C SER A 56 -5.85 5.02 -3.58
N GLN A 57 -5.91 4.89 -2.24
CA GLN A 57 -5.97 3.59 -1.57
C GLN A 57 -7.29 2.88 -1.88
N THR A 58 -8.41 3.61 -1.89
CA THR A 58 -9.73 3.05 -2.27
C THR A 58 -9.76 2.59 -3.74
N MET A 59 -9.18 3.35 -4.68
CA MET A 59 -9.01 2.92 -6.07
C MET A 59 -8.19 1.63 -6.18
N LEU A 60 -7.11 1.48 -5.41
CA LEU A 60 -6.29 0.26 -5.38
C LEU A 60 -7.03 -0.93 -4.72
N ASN A 61 -7.85 -0.65 -3.71
CA ASN A 61 -8.63 -1.62 -2.93
C ASN A 61 -9.84 -2.18 -3.67
N GLU A 62 -10.52 -1.37 -4.48
CA GLU A 62 -11.63 -1.77 -5.37
C GLU A 62 -11.11 -2.36 -6.69
N GLY A 63 -10.10 -1.72 -7.28
CA GLY A 63 -9.52 -2.08 -8.57
C GLY A 63 -10.35 -1.63 -9.77
N ALA A 64 -9.67 -1.37 -10.90
CA ALA A 64 -10.30 -0.87 -12.11
C ALA A 64 -11.06 -1.95 -12.89
N LYS A 65 -12.31 -1.67 -13.28
CA LYS A 65 -13.11 -2.46 -14.23
C LYS A 65 -13.64 -1.59 -15.36
N LEU A 66 -12.91 -1.49 -16.46
CA LEU A 66 -13.27 -0.67 -17.63
C LEU A 66 -14.62 -1.06 -18.25
N CYS A 67 -15.01 -2.33 -18.15
CA CYS A 67 -16.28 -2.87 -18.65
C CYS A 67 -17.17 -3.29 -17.48
N CYS A 68 -18.47 -3.45 -17.72
CA CYS A 68 -19.40 -3.89 -16.68
C CYS A 68 -19.01 -5.25 -16.06
N TYR A 69 -19.21 -5.37 -14.76
CA TYR A 69 -19.12 -6.60 -13.99
C TYR A 69 -20.32 -6.72 -13.04
N TYR A 70 -20.49 -7.89 -12.43
CA TYR A 70 -21.33 -8.04 -11.24
C TYR A 70 -20.43 -8.03 -10.01
N ASP A 71 -20.77 -7.25 -9.00
CA ASP A 71 -20.04 -7.22 -7.74
C ASP A 71 -20.38 -8.41 -6.82
N THR A 72 -19.78 -8.43 -5.62
CA THR A 72 -19.97 -9.52 -4.63
C THR A 72 -21.41 -9.67 -4.12
N THR A 73 -22.30 -8.71 -4.39
CA THR A 73 -23.74 -8.76 -4.05
C THR A 73 -24.64 -9.08 -5.25
N GLY A 74 -24.06 -9.17 -6.46
CA GLY A 74 -24.82 -9.38 -7.70
C GLY A 74 -25.40 -8.09 -8.30
N ILE A 75 -24.97 -6.91 -7.85
CA ILE A 75 -25.34 -5.63 -8.46
C ILE A 75 -24.46 -5.40 -9.71
N PRO A 76 -25.03 -4.91 -10.83
CA PRO A 76 -24.27 -4.54 -12.02
C PRO A 76 -23.50 -3.25 -11.78
N THR A 77 -22.19 -3.27 -12.03
CA THR A 77 -21.25 -2.24 -11.57
C THR A 77 -20.17 -2.00 -12.63
N ILE A 78 -19.59 -0.80 -12.69
CA ILE A 78 -18.50 -0.44 -13.62
C ILE A 78 -17.45 0.46 -12.95
N GLY A 79 -16.25 0.53 -13.53
CA GLY A 79 -15.16 1.38 -13.06
C GLY A 79 -14.62 0.94 -11.70
N TYR A 80 -14.58 1.89 -10.76
CA TYR A 80 -14.32 1.66 -9.34
C TYR A 80 -15.66 1.74 -8.60
N GLY A 81 -16.38 0.61 -8.51
CA GLY A 81 -17.60 0.51 -7.71
C GLY A 81 -18.81 1.35 -8.15
N PHE A 82 -18.88 1.87 -9.38
CA PHE A 82 -20.03 2.68 -9.81
C PHE A 82 -21.26 1.82 -10.11
N ASN A 83 -22.28 1.93 -9.25
CA ASN A 83 -23.50 1.14 -9.25
C ASN A 83 -24.44 1.52 -10.41
N LEU A 84 -24.69 0.58 -11.33
CA LEU A 84 -25.52 0.83 -12.53
C LEU A 84 -27.03 0.77 -12.27
N ASN A 85 -27.46 0.42 -11.06
CA ASN A 85 -28.85 0.60 -10.61
C ASN A 85 -29.10 2.02 -10.04
N GLY A 86 -28.06 2.86 -9.90
CA GLY A 86 -28.17 4.24 -9.42
C GLY A 86 -29.02 5.12 -10.34
N THR A 87 -29.80 6.04 -9.77
CA THR A 87 -30.75 6.87 -10.52
C THR A 87 -30.08 7.82 -11.53
N ASP A 88 -28.81 8.16 -11.31
CA ASP A 88 -28.02 9.01 -12.20
C ASP A 88 -27.20 8.21 -13.22
N ALA A 89 -27.13 6.87 -13.12
CA ALA A 89 -26.23 6.03 -13.92
C ALA A 89 -26.39 6.23 -15.43
N SER A 90 -27.62 6.43 -15.92
CA SER A 90 -27.86 6.74 -17.33
C SER A 90 -27.32 8.12 -17.74
N SER A 91 -27.38 9.12 -16.85
CA SER A 91 -26.86 10.48 -17.11
C SER A 91 -25.34 10.57 -16.97
N THR A 92 -24.74 9.72 -16.13
CA THR A 92 -23.29 9.58 -15.96
C THR A 92 -22.68 8.86 -17.15
N LEU A 93 -23.29 7.77 -17.65
CA LEU A 93 -22.83 7.07 -18.85
C LEU A 93 -22.99 7.88 -20.14
N SER A 94 -24.06 8.67 -20.28
CA SER A 94 -24.31 9.45 -21.51
C SER A 94 -23.26 10.53 -21.78
N GLN A 95 -22.57 11.02 -20.74
CA GLN A 95 -21.44 11.96 -20.89
C GLN A 95 -20.25 11.37 -21.66
N TYR A 96 -20.16 10.04 -21.71
CA TYR A 96 -19.10 9.29 -22.40
C TYR A 96 -19.60 8.56 -23.66
N GLY A 97 -20.79 8.93 -24.15
CA GLY A 97 -21.40 8.33 -25.35
C GLY A 97 -21.96 6.92 -25.15
N LEU A 98 -22.02 6.41 -23.90
CA LEU A 98 -22.58 5.11 -23.58
C LEU A 98 -24.05 5.22 -23.16
N THR A 99 -24.84 4.17 -23.40
CA THR A 99 -26.21 4.05 -22.88
C THR A 99 -26.25 2.99 -21.78
N LEU A 100 -27.02 3.25 -20.72
CA LEU A 100 -27.20 2.30 -19.62
C LEU A 100 -27.75 0.96 -20.12
N ALA A 101 -28.63 0.95 -21.12
CA ALA A 101 -29.16 -0.27 -21.73
C ALA A 101 -28.06 -1.13 -22.40
N ASN A 102 -27.10 -0.51 -23.10
CA ASN A 102 -26.01 -1.25 -23.74
C ASN A 102 -25.03 -1.81 -22.71
N VAL A 103 -24.65 -1.02 -21.70
CA VAL A 103 -23.78 -1.45 -20.60
C VAL A 103 -24.42 -2.59 -19.80
N LEU A 104 -25.71 -2.47 -19.43
CA LEU A 104 -26.45 -3.53 -18.72
C LEU A 104 -26.65 -4.80 -19.57
N ASN A 105 -26.80 -4.67 -20.89
CA ASN A 105 -26.79 -5.81 -21.81
C ASN A 105 -25.42 -6.52 -21.83
N ASP A 106 -24.34 -5.74 -21.77
CA ASP A 106 -22.97 -6.26 -21.75
C ASP A 106 -22.65 -7.01 -20.45
N CYS A 107 -23.11 -6.53 -19.28
CA CYS A 107 -23.04 -7.30 -18.02
C CYS A 107 -23.70 -8.69 -18.20
N LYS A 108 -24.94 -8.69 -18.71
CA LYS A 108 -25.80 -9.89 -18.84
C LYS A 108 -25.30 -10.90 -19.86
N LYS A 109 -24.48 -10.47 -20.83
CA LYS A 109 -23.89 -11.33 -21.88
C LYS A 109 -22.40 -11.58 -21.67
N SER A 110 -21.81 -11.04 -20.60
CA SER A 110 -20.37 -11.04 -20.34
C SER A 110 -19.55 -10.55 -21.54
N THR A 111 -20.02 -9.47 -22.20
CA THR A 111 -19.37 -8.87 -23.37
C THR A 111 -18.79 -7.50 -23.07
N SER A 112 -17.71 -7.14 -23.77
CA SER A 112 -16.92 -5.93 -23.53
C SER A 112 -17.05 -4.92 -24.68
N LYS A 113 -18.27 -4.49 -25.01
CA LYS A 113 -18.54 -3.57 -26.13
C LYS A 113 -18.74 -2.11 -25.68
N SER A 114 -19.27 -1.92 -24.48
CA SER A 114 -19.68 -0.66 -23.90
C SER A 114 -18.81 -0.32 -22.70
N CYS A 115 -17.49 -0.26 -22.91
CA CYS A 115 -16.50 -0.04 -21.87
C CYS A 115 -16.06 1.43 -21.84
N LEU A 116 -15.72 1.90 -20.64
CA LEU A 116 -15.13 3.21 -20.38
C LEU A 116 -13.60 3.15 -20.48
N THR A 117 -12.95 4.30 -20.66
CA THR A 117 -11.49 4.42 -20.53
C THR A 117 -11.06 4.60 -19.06
N GLN A 118 -9.77 4.43 -18.79
CA GLN A 118 -9.20 4.61 -17.45
C GLN A 118 -9.53 5.99 -16.85
N ALA A 119 -9.28 7.07 -17.60
CA ALA A 119 -9.59 8.44 -17.19
C ALA A 119 -11.10 8.68 -16.97
N GLN A 120 -11.97 7.96 -17.69
CA GLN A 120 -13.42 8.06 -17.50
C GLN A 120 -13.88 7.38 -16.20
N ILE A 121 -13.31 6.22 -15.84
CA ILE A 121 -13.67 5.57 -14.57
C ILE A 121 -13.10 6.31 -13.36
N GLU A 122 -11.95 6.97 -13.50
CA GLU A 122 -11.38 7.88 -12.50
C GLU A 122 -12.26 9.12 -12.31
N ALA A 123 -12.71 9.75 -13.41
CA ALA A 123 -13.63 10.89 -13.38
C ALA A 123 -14.98 10.52 -12.72
N ILE A 124 -15.56 9.36 -13.03
CA ILE A 124 -16.78 8.86 -12.37
C ILE A 124 -16.52 8.62 -10.89
N PHE A 125 -15.45 7.93 -10.51
CA PHE A 125 -15.16 7.65 -9.11
C PHE A 125 -15.01 8.93 -8.27
N ASN A 126 -14.23 9.90 -8.77
CA ASN A 126 -13.98 11.17 -8.09
C ASN A 126 -15.23 12.06 -8.00
N SER A 127 -16.15 11.99 -8.97
CA SER A 127 -17.37 12.83 -9.00
C SER A 127 -18.64 12.14 -8.48
N LYS A 128 -18.66 10.81 -8.35
CA LYS A 128 -19.83 10.00 -7.98
C LYS A 128 -19.55 9.05 -6.81
N SER A 129 -18.83 7.96 -7.05
CA SER A 129 -18.71 6.85 -6.09
C SER A 129 -18.06 7.28 -4.77
N TYR A 130 -16.97 8.05 -4.84
CA TYR A 130 -16.26 8.51 -3.64
C TYR A 130 -17.05 9.59 -2.86
N PRO A 131 -17.70 10.60 -3.50
CA PRO A 131 -18.67 11.48 -2.84
C PRO A 131 -19.89 10.77 -2.21
N GLU A 132 -20.43 9.73 -2.84
CA GLU A 132 -21.55 8.94 -2.29
C GLU A 132 -21.12 8.24 -0.99
N ALA A 133 -20.01 7.50 -1.04
CA ALA A 133 -19.41 6.85 0.14
C ALA A 133 -18.98 7.88 1.22
N THR A 134 -18.51 9.07 0.83
CA THR A 134 -18.20 10.17 1.76
C THR A 134 -19.47 10.67 2.48
N THR A 135 -20.58 10.82 1.76
CA THR A 135 -21.88 11.20 2.32
C THR A 135 -22.38 10.16 3.33
N CYS A 136 -22.15 8.89 3.01
CA CYS A 136 -22.43 7.76 3.90
C CYS A 136 -21.63 7.83 5.21
N VAL A 137 -20.32 8.04 5.13
CA VAL A 137 -19.43 8.14 6.30
C VAL A 137 -19.75 9.37 7.16
N ASN A 138 -20.05 10.51 6.55
CA ASN A 138 -20.46 11.71 7.29
C ASN A 138 -21.77 11.50 8.06
N SER A 139 -22.67 10.66 7.55
CA SER A 139 -23.91 10.24 8.24
C SER A 139 -23.65 9.17 9.32
N PHE A 140 -22.59 8.39 9.17
CA PHE A 140 -22.16 7.38 10.12
C PHE A 140 -21.48 8.01 11.34
N VAL A 141 -20.38 8.76 11.16
CA VAL A 141 -19.71 9.58 12.18
C VAL A 141 -19.11 10.84 11.55
N SER A 142 -19.59 12.01 11.96
CA SER A 142 -19.09 13.32 11.52
C SER A 142 -17.84 13.78 12.28
N GLY A 143 -16.99 14.59 11.64
CA GLY A 143 -15.87 15.28 12.33
C GLY A 143 -14.60 14.43 12.53
N LEU A 144 -14.47 13.35 11.76
CA LEU A 144 -13.26 12.52 11.71
C LEU A 144 -12.13 13.24 10.94
N SER A 145 -10.89 12.84 11.20
CA SER A 145 -9.74 13.22 10.38
C SER A 145 -9.76 12.52 9.02
N ALA A 146 -9.19 13.16 7.98
CA ALA A 146 -9.24 12.67 6.60
C ALA A 146 -8.73 11.22 6.44
N GLN A 147 -7.73 10.83 7.23
CA GLN A 147 -7.15 9.49 7.22
C GLN A 147 -8.13 8.42 7.74
N VAL A 148 -8.84 8.73 8.84
CA VAL A 148 -9.86 7.85 9.42
C VAL A 148 -11.12 7.84 8.53
N GLN A 149 -11.50 9.00 7.99
CA GLN A 149 -12.62 9.14 7.07
C GLN A 149 -12.39 8.32 5.78
N ALA A 150 -11.19 8.35 5.20
CA ALA A 150 -10.85 7.59 4.00
C ALA A 150 -10.96 6.07 4.19
N ALA A 151 -10.53 5.55 5.35
CA ALA A 151 -10.70 4.13 5.69
C ALA A 151 -12.18 3.72 5.81
N LEU A 152 -13.02 4.58 6.40
CA LEU A 152 -14.45 4.31 6.48
C LEU A 152 -15.15 4.48 5.12
N ILE A 153 -14.63 5.35 4.25
CA ILE A 153 -15.10 5.48 2.86
C ILE A 153 -14.84 4.16 2.14
N ASP A 154 -13.65 3.59 2.28
CA ASP A 154 -13.31 2.27 1.72
C ASP A 154 -14.24 1.15 2.21
N VAL A 155 -14.53 1.10 3.52
CA VAL A 155 -15.53 0.18 4.08
C VAL A 155 -16.93 0.43 3.48
N ALA A 156 -17.30 1.69 3.23
CA ALA A 156 -18.58 2.06 2.63
C ALA A 156 -18.73 1.68 1.15
N PHE A 157 -17.66 1.34 0.41
CA PHE A 157 -17.77 0.74 -0.93
C PHE A 157 -18.37 -0.68 -0.88
N ALA A 158 -18.33 -1.37 0.27
CA ALA A 158 -19.14 -2.57 0.51
C ALA A 158 -20.63 -2.24 0.83
N GLY A 159 -21.05 -0.99 0.67
CA GLY A 159 -22.42 -0.49 0.83
C GLY A 159 -22.70 0.16 2.19
N CYS A 160 -23.53 1.21 2.18
CA CYS A 160 -23.94 1.91 3.39
C CYS A 160 -24.63 1.03 4.44
N ALA A 161 -25.38 0.02 4.01
CA ALA A 161 -26.00 -0.95 4.93
C ALA A 161 -24.93 -1.74 5.70
N THR A 162 -23.81 -2.08 5.04
CA THR A 162 -22.67 -2.79 5.62
C THR A 162 -21.95 -1.91 6.64
N LEU A 163 -21.61 -0.66 6.31
CA LEU A 163 -20.99 0.27 7.26
C LEU A 163 -21.86 0.48 8.52
N ASN A 164 -23.18 0.63 8.35
CA ASN A 164 -24.08 0.84 9.49
C ASN A 164 -24.23 -0.37 10.44
N GLN A 165 -23.76 -1.57 10.06
CA GLN A 165 -23.73 -2.73 10.98
C GLN A 165 -22.60 -2.63 12.02
N PHE A 166 -21.59 -1.79 11.81
CA PHE A 166 -20.45 -1.63 12.72
C PHE A 166 -20.80 -0.75 13.94
N VAL A 167 -21.83 -1.12 14.70
CA VAL A 167 -22.38 -0.33 15.82
C VAL A 167 -21.34 -0.05 16.90
N LYS A 168 -20.47 -1.01 17.22
CA LYS A 168 -19.40 -0.79 18.21
C LYS A 168 -18.28 0.10 17.67
N MET A 169 -17.79 -0.14 16.45
CA MET A 169 -16.82 0.76 15.79
C MET A 169 -17.32 2.20 15.75
N LYS A 170 -18.64 2.42 15.50
CA LYS A 170 -19.27 3.74 15.57
C LYS A 170 -19.13 4.39 16.96
N ALA A 171 -19.44 3.66 18.02
CA ALA A 171 -19.29 4.14 19.39
C ALA A 171 -17.82 4.43 19.74
N ASP A 172 -16.90 3.55 19.35
CA ASP A 172 -15.46 3.70 19.57
C ASP A 172 -14.93 4.97 18.85
N LEU A 173 -15.30 5.16 17.57
CA LEU A 173 -14.98 6.36 16.79
C LEU A 173 -15.56 7.65 17.41
N GLN A 174 -16.81 7.62 17.88
CA GLN A 174 -17.45 8.77 18.55
C GLN A 174 -16.73 9.14 19.87
N ASN A 175 -16.21 8.14 20.58
CA ASN A 175 -15.38 8.32 21.78
C ASN A 175 -13.89 8.62 21.47
N LYS A 176 -13.50 8.63 20.18
CA LYS A 176 -12.11 8.72 19.69
C LYS A 176 -11.19 7.57 20.14
N ASP A 177 -11.76 6.42 20.51
CA ASP A 177 -10.99 5.18 20.65
C ASP A 177 -10.71 4.57 19.28
N TYR A 178 -9.70 5.13 18.62
CA TYR A 178 -9.18 4.60 17.36
C TYR A 178 -8.56 3.19 17.49
N THR A 179 -8.23 2.75 18.71
CA THR A 179 -7.71 1.40 18.95
C THR A 179 -8.83 0.37 18.98
N GLY A 180 -9.90 0.66 19.73
CA GLY A 180 -11.16 -0.08 19.67
C GLY A 180 -11.70 -0.18 18.25
N ALA A 181 -11.88 0.96 17.58
CA ALA A 181 -12.40 1.01 16.22
C ALA A 181 -11.56 0.21 15.20
N ALA A 182 -10.23 0.30 15.26
CA ALA A 182 -9.35 -0.48 14.38
C ALA A 182 -9.39 -1.99 14.66
N ASN A 183 -9.63 -2.39 15.91
CA ASN A 183 -9.79 -3.79 16.29
C ASN A 183 -11.17 -4.35 15.88
N GLU A 184 -12.24 -3.56 16.03
CA GLU A 184 -13.57 -3.92 15.53
C GLU A 184 -13.57 -4.13 14.01
N LEU A 185 -12.86 -3.28 13.26
CA LEU A 185 -12.69 -3.48 11.81
C LEU A 185 -11.98 -4.80 11.51
N LYS A 186 -10.85 -5.08 12.18
CA LYS A 186 -10.05 -6.33 11.99
C LYS A 186 -10.80 -7.61 12.34
N ASN A 187 -11.69 -7.55 13.34
CA ASN A 187 -12.46 -8.72 13.80
C ASN A 187 -13.77 -8.92 13.02
N SER A 188 -14.07 -8.07 12.03
CA SER A 188 -15.34 -8.09 11.29
C SER A 188 -15.39 -9.14 10.15
N ALA A 189 -16.62 -9.53 9.78
CA ALA A 189 -16.85 -10.36 8.58
C ALA A 189 -16.39 -9.68 7.27
N TRP A 190 -16.44 -8.34 7.21
CA TRP A 190 -15.90 -7.55 6.09
C TRP A 190 -14.39 -7.78 5.94
N CYS A 191 -13.63 -7.81 7.04
CA CYS A 191 -12.19 -8.07 7.00
C CYS A 191 -11.84 -9.45 6.40
N VAL A 192 -12.68 -10.45 6.69
CA VAL A 192 -12.59 -11.80 6.08
C VAL A 192 -12.88 -11.75 4.58
N GLN A 193 -13.93 -11.01 4.17
CA GLN A 193 -14.33 -10.84 2.76
C GLN A 193 -13.27 -10.11 1.92
N VAL A 194 -12.76 -8.97 2.39
CA VAL A 194 -11.85 -8.11 1.59
C VAL A 194 -10.39 -8.53 1.61
N LYS A 195 -10.07 -9.58 2.38
CA LYS A 195 -8.71 -10.09 2.69
C LYS A 195 -7.92 -9.18 3.63
N GLN A 196 -7.02 -9.81 4.38
CA GLN A 196 -6.25 -9.18 5.46
C GLN A 196 -5.41 -7.97 5.02
N THR A 197 -4.92 -7.90 3.79
CA THR A 197 -4.07 -6.79 3.32
C THR A 197 -4.84 -5.46 3.23
N ARG A 198 -6.03 -5.46 2.62
CA ARG A 198 -6.92 -4.29 2.53
C ARG A 198 -7.33 -3.85 3.92
N CYS A 199 -8.00 -4.75 4.64
CA CYS A 199 -8.43 -4.56 6.03
C CYS A 199 -7.32 -4.06 6.98
N SER A 200 -6.09 -4.53 6.86
CA SER A 200 -4.97 -4.04 7.68
C SER A 200 -4.53 -2.62 7.33
N SER A 201 -4.61 -2.22 6.06
CA SER A 201 -4.32 -0.84 5.62
C SER A 201 -5.38 0.12 6.18
N ASP A 202 -6.65 -0.20 5.99
CA ASP A 202 -7.77 0.64 6.45
C ASP A 202 -7.82 0.71 7.99
N ALA A 203 -7.57 -0.40 8.68
CA ALA A 203 -7.45 -0.40 10.14
C ALA A 203 -6.20 0.35 10.66
N ALA A 204 -5.11 0.42 9.91
CA ALA A 204 -3.96 1.28 10.25
C ALA A 204 -4.30 2.77 10.05
N CYS A 205 -5.05 3.11 8.99
CA CYS A 205 -5.58 4.45 8.76
C CYS A 205 -6.53 4.90 9.89
N ILE A 206 -7.43 4.03 10.36
CA ILE A 206 -8.25 4.28 11.57
C ILE A 206 -7.35 4.47 12.79
N LEU A 207 -6.46 3.51 13.09
CA LEU A 207 -5.59 3.53 14.27
C LEU A 207 -4.71 4.78 14.36
N SER A 208 -4.37 5.39 13.23
CA SER A 208 -3.61 6.64 13.19
C SER A 208 -4.31 7.81 13.90
N GLY A 209 -5.64 7.80 14.00
CA GLY A 209 -6.45 8.92 14.49
C GLY A 209 -6.33 10.22 13.67
N GLY A 210 -5.59 10.21 12.56
CA GLY A 210 -5.19 11.39 11.81
C GLY A 210 -3.77 11.91 12.07
N SER A 211 -2.98 11.23 12.91
CA SER A 211 -1.57 11.59 13.21
C SER A 211 -0.57 11.18 12.11
N GLY A 212 -0.97 10.30 11.18
CA GLY A 212 -0.17 9.97 10.00
C GLY A 212 -0.02 11.20 9.10
N SER A 213 1.21 11.50 8.66
CA SER A 213 1.58 12.79 8.06
C SER A 213 0.75 13.17 6.84
N GLN A 214 -0.04 14.25 6.95
CA GLN A 214 -0.89 14.81 5.87
C GLN A 214 -0.12 15.31 4.62
N LEU A 215 1.21 15.38 4.68
CA LEU A 215 2.10 15.98 3.67
C LEU A 215 1.97 15.40 2.25
N GLN A 216 1.31 14.26 2.06
CA GLN A 216 1.09 13.66 0.75
C GLN A 216 -0.33 13.90 0.17
N TYR A 217 -1.27 14.44 0.95
CA TYR A 217 -2.68 14.60 0.53
C TYR A 217 -2.90 15.88 -0.31
N ASN A 218 -2.32 17.01 0.10
CA ASN A 218 -2.52 18.30 -0.58
C ASN A 218 -1.99 18.31 -2.02
N LEU A 219 -0.89 17.59 -2.28
CA LEU A 219 -0.23 17.53 -3.59
C LEU A 219 -1.09 16.89 -4.71
N TYR A 220 -2.15 16.16 -4.36
CA TYR A 220 -3.04 15.52 -5.34
C TYR A 220 -4.30 16.35 -5.69
N PHE A 221 -4.69 17.31 -4.86
CA PHE A 221 -5.89 18.13 -5.09
C PHE A 221 -5.58 19.51 -5.69
N GLU A 222 -4.47 20.15 -5.29
CA GLU A 222 -4.10 21.47 -5.85
C GLU A 222 -3.60 21.34 -7.31
N GLY A 223 -3.01 20.20 -7.68
CA GLY A 223 -2.51 19.91 -9.03
C GLY A 223 -3.55 19.51 -10.09
N GLN A 224 -4.85 19.67 -9.82
CA GLN A 224 -5.95 19.34 -10.75
C GLN A 224 -6.92 20.51 -11.02
N LEU A 225 -6.61 21.71 -10.52
CA LEU A 225 -7.37 22.94 -10.80
C LEU A 225 -6.52 24.01 -11.53
N SER A 226 -5.37 23.63 -12.05
CA SER A 226 -4.40 24.51 -12.73
C SER A 226 -3.99 23.97 -14.11
N SER A 227 -4.97 23.76 -14.99
CA SER A 227 -4.79 23.40 -16.40
C SER A 227 -5.92 23.96 -17.27
#